data_AF-A0A414AZY6-F1
#
_entry.id   AF-A0A414AZY6-F1
#
_cell.length_a   1.000
_cell.length_b   1.000
_cell.length_c   1.000
_cell.angle_alpha   90.00
_cell.angle_beta   90.00
_cell.angle_gamma   90.00
#
_symmetry.space_group_name_H-M   'P 1'
#
loop_
_entity.id
_entity.type
_entity.pdbx_description
1 polymer ?
#
loop_
_entity_poly.entity_id
_entity_poly.type
_entity_poly.pdbx_seq_one_letter_code
_entity_poly.pdbx_strand_id
1 'polypeptide(L)' 'MTAKEYCKVNPAIAYASRNAGLEIHGIEYGINDYVYAVSGAWAGAAAHSYHRARIDYTAAGRAFFRIFGGRVYLDECIKM' A
#
# COMPACT_ATOMS: atom_id res chain seq x y z
N MET A 1 -3.73 15.12 -5.07
CA MET A 1 -4.61 13.95 -5.24
C MET A 1 -4.65 13.18 -3.93
N THR A 2 -5.83 12.80 -3.47
CA THR A 2 -5.99 12.00 -2.24
C THR A 2 -5.66 10.53 -2.52
N ALA A 3 -5.35 9.74 -1.47
CA ALA A 3 -5.12 8.31 -1.63
C ALA A 3 -6.33 7.58 -2.24
N LYS A 4 -7.55 8.01 -1.87
CA LYS A 4 -8.80 7.46 -2.38
C LYS A 4 -8.98 7.69 -3.87
N GLU A 5 -8.73 8.91 -4.33
CA GLU A 5 -8.81 9.23 -5.76
C GLU A 5 -7.79 8.42 -6.56
N TYR A 6 -6.53 8.35 -6.09
CA TYR A 6 -5.49 7.59 -6.75
C TYR A 6 -5.87 6.11 -6.92
N CYS A 7 -6.27 5.45 -5.83
CA CYS A 7 -6.57 4.02 -5.85
C CYS A 7 -7.84 3.67 -6.63
N LYS A 8 -8.77 4.62 -6.81
CA LYS A 8 -9.97 4.39 -7.63
C LYS A 8 -9.71 4.50 -9.14
N VAL A 9 -8.71 5.29 -9.53
CA VAL A 9 -8.37 5.51 -10.95
C VAL A 9 -7.35 4.49 -11.43
N ASN A 10 -6.42 4.07 -10.56
CA ASN A 10 -5.36 3.14 -10.90
C ASN A 10 -5.73 1.72 -10.45
N PRO A 11 -5.62 0.69 -11.32
CA PRO A 11 -5.83 -0.69 -10.93
C PRO A 11 -4.77 -1.14 -9.91
N ALA A 12 -5.11 -2.15 -9.12
CA ALA A 12 -4.14 -2.74 -8.21
C ALA A 12 -3.05 -3.49 -8.99
N ILE A 13 -1.79 -3.28 -8.60
CA ILE A 13 -0.58 -3.82 -9.26
C ILE A 13 0.14 -4.87 -8.41
N ALA A 14 -0.13 -4.89 -7.11
CA ALA A 14 0.42 -5.87 -6.18
C ALA A 14 -0.50 -6.06 -4.99
N TYR A 15 -0.30 -7.16 -4.28
CA TYR A 15 -1.19 -7.62 -3.23
C TYR A 15 -0.39 -8.22 -2.05
N ALA A 16 -0.89 -8.05 -0.83
CA ALA A 16 -0.38 -8.74 0.35
C ALA A 16 -1.53 -9.26 1.22
N SER A 17 -1.36 -10.49 1.75
CA SER A 17 -2.31 -11.13 2.68
C SER A 17 -2.20 -10.55 4.09
N ARG A 18 -2.48 -9.25 4.21
CA ARG A 18 -2.49 -8.46 5.43
C ARG A 18 -3.72 -7.54 5.44
N ASN A 19 -4.08 -7.04 6.62
CA ASN A 19 -5.08 -5.96 6.78
C ASN A 19 -6.42 -6.21 6.04
N ALA A 20 -6.95 -7.43 6.12
CA ALA A 20 -8.18 -7.85 5.44
C ALA A 20 -8.17 -7.66 3.90
N GLY A 21 -7.01 -7.87 3.28
CA GLY A 21 -6.77 -7.72 1.85
C GLY A 21 -6.15 -6.36 1.55
N LEU A 22 -4.82 -6.35 1.41
CA LEU A 22 -4.05 -5.14 1.10
C LEU A 22 -3.67 -5.14 -0.38
N GLU A 23 -4.16 -4.14 -1.10
CA GLU A 23 -3.87 -3.90 -2.51
C GLU A 23 -2.99 -2.66 -2.65
N ILE A 24 -1.95 -2.75 -3.47
CA ILE A 24 -1.10 -1.64 -3.85
C ILE A 24 -1.52 -1.19 -5.25
N HIS A 25 -1.79 0.10 -5.43
CA HIS A 25 -2.24 0.68 -6.68
C HIS A 25 -1.14 1.46 -7.41
N GLY A 26 -0.06 1.82 -6.71
CA GLY A 26 1.06 2.51 -7.32
C GLY A 26 2.06 3.05 -6.30
N ILE A 27 3.19 3.51 -6.83
CA ILE A 27 4.24 4.20 -6.09
C ILE A 27 4.46 5.57 -6.75
N GLU A 28 4.46 6.61 -5.92
CA GLU A 28 4.87 7.96 -6.31
C GLU A 28 6.31 8.18 -5.86
N TYR A 29 7.19 8.38 -6.83
CA TYR A 29 8.61 8.60 -6.62
C TYR A 29 8.93 10.08 -6.40
N GLY A 30 9.90 10.37 -5.54
CA GLY A 30 10.35 11.74 -5.29
C GLY A 30 11.47 11.82 -4.26
N ILE A 31 11.57 12.96 -3.55
CA ILE A 31 12.50 13.08 -2.40
C ILE A 31 12.15 12.04 -1.33
N ASN A 32 10.86 11.77 -1.16
CA ASN A 32 10.36 10.63 -0.39
C ASN A 32 9.42 9.86 -1.30
N ASP A 33 9.58 8.55 -1.36
CA ASP A 33 8.69 7.68 -2.11
C ASP A 33 7.46 7.34 -1.26
N TYR A 34 6.30 7.25 -1.89
CA TYR A 34 5.04 6.91 -1.24
C TYR A 34 4.32 5.79 -1.98
N VAL A 35 3.75 4.86 -1.23
CA VAL A 35 2.84 3.85 -1.77
C VAL A 35 1.40 4.33 -1.62
N TYR A 36 0.60 4.08 -2.66
CA TYR A 36 -0.85 4.19 -2.62
C TYR A 36 -1.45 2.80 -2.48
N ALA A 37 -2.21 2.58 -1.41
CA ALA A 37 -2.74 1.27 -1.09
C ALA A 37 -4.16 1.31 -0.52
N VAL A 38 -4.88 0.20 -0.67
CA VAL A 38 -6.22 -0.03 -0.09
C VAL A 38 -6.15 -1.24 0.81
N SER A 39 -6.56 -1.10 2.07
CA SER A 39 -6.79 -2.23 2.97
C SER A 39 -8.28 -2.55 3.07
N GLY A 40 -8.63 -3.79 3.41
CA GLY A 40 -10.01 -4.22 3.57
C GLY A 40 -10.66 -4.70 2.27
N ALA A 41 -9.88 -4.99 1.22
CA ALA A 41 -10.39 -5.43 -0.08
C ALA A 41 -11.27 -6.69 0.00
N TRP A 42 -11.03 -7.56 0.98
CA TRP A 42 -11.82 -8.78 1.20
C TRP A 42 -13.08 -8.56 2.03
N ALA A 43 -13.12 -7.48 2.81
CA ALA A 43 -14.23 -7.16 3.71
C ALA A 43 -15.30 -6.27 3.06
N GLY A 44 -15.18 -6.02 1.74
CA GLY A 44 -16.11 -5.24 0.94
C GLY A 44 -15.90 -3.73 1.05
N ALA A 45 -16.57 -2.98 0.17
CA ALA A 45 -16.34 -1.55 -0.04
C ALA A 45 -16.51 -0.68 1.22
N ALA A 46 -17.36 -1.09 2.16
CA ALA A 46 -17.57 -0.38 3.43
C ALA A 46 -16.37 -0.47 4.38
N ALA A 47 -15.53 -1.50 4.23
CA ALA A 47 -14.32 -1.71 5.02
C ALA A 47 -13.05 -1.13 4.36
N HIS A 48 -13.17 -0.55 3.17
CA HIS A 48 -12.02 0.01 2.46
C HIS A 48 -11.44 1.21 3.21
N SER A 49 -10.15 1.13 3.50
CA SER A 49 -9.36 2.27 3.98
C SER A 49 -8.25 2.56 2.99
N TYR A 50 -8.12 3.82 2.61
CA TYR A 50 -7.21 4.28 1.56
C TYR A 50 -6.00 4.96 2.19
N HIS A 51 -4.80 4.54 1.77
CA HIS A 51 -3.55 4.92 2.40
C HIS A 51 -2.61 5.55 1.39
N ARG A 52 -1.97 6.64 1.80
CA ARG A 52 -0.74 7.15 1.19
C ARG A 52 0.34 7.07 2.26
N ALA A 53 1.20 6.05 2.16
CA ALA A 53 2.20 5.76 3.19
C ALA A 53 3.60 5.95 2.63
N ARG A 54 4.49 6.59 3.40
CA ARG A 54 5.89 6.76 3.01
C ARG A 54 6.57 5.39 2.98
N ILE A 55 7.38 5.17 1.96
CA ILE A 55 8.28 4.02 1.88
C ILE A 55 9.56 4.41 2.64
N ASP A 56 9.87 3.61 3.66
CA ASP A 56 11.08 3.69 4.45
C ASP A 56 11.96 2.46 4.18
N TYR A 57 13.21 2.55 4.59
CA TYR A 57 14.17 1.45 4.47
C TYR A 57 14.66 1.04 5.86
N THR A 58 14.78 -0.26 6.07
CA THR A 58 15.51 -0.78 7.23
C THR A 58 17.02 -0.51 7.08
N ALA A 59 17.79 -0.64 8.16
CA ALA A 59 19.25 -0.54 8.09
C ALA A 59 19.88 -1.55 7.10
N ALA A 60 19.22 -2.68 6.87
CA ALA A 60 19.63 -3.69 5.89
C ALA A 60 19.10 -3.41 4.46
N GLY A 61 18.49 -2.25 4.21
CA GLY A 61 18.00 -1.85 2.89
C GLY A 61 16.64 -2.42 2.48
N ARG A 62 15.96 -3.21 3.33
CA ARG A 62 14.60 -3.70 3.02
C ARG A 62 13.60 -2.55 3.01
N ALA A 63 12.89 -2.38 1.89
CA ALA A 63 11.85 -1.37 1.71
C ALA A 63 10.54 -1.80 2.40
N PHE A 64 9.93 -0.88 3.14
CA PHE A 64 8.67 -1.13 3.84
C PHE A 64 7.85 0.15 3.96
N PHE A 65 6.56 0.01 4.21
CA PHE A 65 5.68 1.10 4.60
C PHE A 65 4.87 0.70 5.83
N ARG A 66 4.19 1.66 6.47
CA ARG A 66 3.39 1.41 7.67
C ARG A 66 1.91 1.64 7.40
N ILE A 67 1.09 0.67 7.78
CA ILE A 67 -0.37 0.78 7.85
C ILE A 67 -0.80 0.22 9.21
N PHE A 68 -1.70 0.92 9.91
CA PHE A 68 -2.14 0.57 11.27
C PHE A 68 -0.99 0.34 12.26
N GLY A 69 0.12 1.06 12.10
CA GLY A 69 1.34 0.91 12.91
C GLY A 69 2.21 -0.30 12.58
N GLY A 70 1.72 -1.26 11.79
CA GLY A 70 2.46 -2.45 11.35
C GLY A 70 3.31 -2.17 10.11
N ARG A 71 4.49 -2.80 10.02
CA ARG A 71 5.32 -2.77 8.81
C ARG A 71 4.79 -3.75 7.78
N VAL A 72 4.68 -3.28 6.54
CA VAL A 72 4.44 -4.10 5.35
C VAL A 72 5.68 -3.96 4.48
N TYR A 73 6.38 -5.07 4.23
CA TYR A 73 7.55 -5.07 3.38
C TYR A 73 7.16 -5.24 1.91
N LEU A 74 7.80 -4.49 1.02
CA LEU A 74 7.46 -4.57 -0.40
C LEU A 74 7.85 -5.92 -1.02
N ASP A 75 8.87 -6.59 -0.48
CA ASP A 75 9.30 -7.93 -0.88
C ASP A 75 8.31 -9.05 -0.48
N GLU A 76 7.37 -8.78 0.41
CA GLU A 76 6.26 -9.68 0.77
C GLU A 76 5.05 -9.51 -0.14
N CYS A 77 5.02 -8.48 -0.99
CA CYS A 77 3.90 -8.18 -1.87
C CYS A 77 4.03 -8.98 -3.18
N ILE A 78 2.95 -9.66 -3.55
CA ILE A 78 2.85 -10.47 -4.77
C ILE A 78 2.36 -9.56 -5.90
N LYS A 79 3.11 -9.50 -7.01
CA LYS A 79 2.70 -8.77 -8.20
C LYS A 79 1.45 -9.40 -8.83
N MET A 80 0.50 -8.56 -9.24
CA MET A 80 -0.72 -8.96 -9.96
C MET A 80 -0.59 -8.71 -11.46
#